data_AF-A0A7C1HDE6-F1
#
_entry.id   AF-A0A7C1HDE6-F1
#
_cell.length_a   1.000
_cell.length_b   1.000
_cell.length_c   1.000
_cell.angle_alpha   90.00
_cell.angle_beta   90.00
_cell.angle_gamma   90.00
#
_symmetry.space_group_name_H-M   'P 1'
#
loop_
_entity.id
_entity.type
_entity.pdbx_description
1 polymer ?
#
loop_
_entity_poly.entity_id
_entity_poly.type
_entity_poly.pdbx_seq_one_letter_code
_entity_poly.pdbx_strand_id
1 'polypeptide(L)'
;MKDFHFDIISHEKGILSVEIAFSTLVSKVTKSRPYIPLVKFNSIKEDITIKVLKDTVFGDIVATIQKVDSRISSVEFKDIYEDKLTLSLEFLDRENQITSEDVAPIREKILKTLR
;
A
#
# COMPACT_ATOMS: atom_id res chain seq x y z
N MET A 1 1.82 8.15 -3.37
CA MET A 1 0.58 8.96 -3.27
C MET A 1 0.77 10.15 -4.20
N LYS A 2 -0.23 10.58 -4.98
CA LYS A 2 -0.05 11.77 -5.84
C LYS A 2 -0.16 13.00 -4.94
N ASP A 3 0.94 13.73 -4.80
CA ASP A 3 0.99 14.93 -3.96
C ASP A 3 0.18 16.05 -4.61
N PHE A 4 -0.92 16.42 -3.96
CA PHE A 4 -1.60 17.67 -4.18
C PHE A 4 -1.77 18.35 -2.83
N HIS A 5 -1.62 19.66 -2.81
CA HIS A 5 -1.79 20.44 -1.59
C HIS A 5 -3.26 20.43 -1.17
N PHE A 6 -3.49 20.16 0.11
CA PHE A 6 -4.79 20.23 0.75
C PHE A 6 -4.59 20.78 2.16
N ASP A 7 -5.54 21.58 2.63
CA ASP A 7 -5.54 22.13 3.97
C ASP A 7 -6.64 21.46 4.78
N ILE A 8 -6.27 20.91 5.94
CA ILE A 8 -7.22 20.35 6.89
C ILE A 8 -7.29 21.29 8.08
N ILE A 9 -8.49 21.80 8.35
CA ILE A 9 -8.76 22.69 9.47
C ILE A 9 -9.70 21.97 10.44
N SER A 10 -9.25 21.85 11.69
CA SER A 10 -10.10 21.38 12.79
C SER A 10 -10.71 22.59 13.47
N HIS A 11 -12.04 22.59 13.58
CA HIS A 11 -12.83 23.62 14.23
C HIS A 11 -13.28 23.15 15.61
N GLU A 12 -13.77 24.09 16.42
CA GLU A 12 -14.41 23.77 17.70
C GLU A 12 -15.58 22.78 17.52
N LYS A 13 -15.87 22.01 18.58
CA LYS A 13 -16.92 20.97 18.61
C LYS A 13 -16.70 19.79 17.65
N GLY A 14 -15.45 19.55 17.23
CA GLY A 14 -15.08 18.36 16.46
C GLY A 14 -15.48 18.42 14.99
N ILE A 15 -15.70 19.63 14.45
CA ILE A 15 -15.96 19.81 13.01
C ILE A 15 -14.62 19.83 12.28
N LEU A 16 -14.55 19.14 11.14
CA LEU A 16 -13.36 19.03 10.31
C LEU A 16 -13.69 19.54 8.91
N SER A 17 -12.94 20.52 8.41
CA SER A 17 -13.08 21.01 7.04
C SER A 17 -11.81 20.73 6.26
N VAL A 18 -11.96 20.39 4.99
CA VAL A 18 -10.85 20.15 4.06
C VAL A 18 -11.01 21.09 2.89
N GLU A 19 -9.95 21.82 2.56
CA GLU A 19 -9.87 22.67 1.39
C GLU A 19 -8.87 22.08 0.39
N ILE A 20 -9.28 21.98 -0.88
CA ILE A 20 -8.46 21.42 -1.95
C ILE A 20 -8.59 22.31 -3.17
N ALA A 21 -7.46 22.73 -3.75
CA ALA A 21 -7.44 23.49 -4.98
C ALA A 21 -8.00 22.66 -6.16
N PHE A 22 -9.21 23.00 -6.61
CA PHE A 22 -9.89 22.26 -7.68
C PHE A 22 -9.11 22.25 -9.00
N SER A 23 -8.47 23.36 -9.36
CA SER A 23 -7.63 23.48 -10.57
C SER A 23 -6.49 22.45 -10.59
N THR A 24 -5.86 22.18 -9.45
CA THR A 24 -4.82 21.17 -9.29
C THR A 24 -5.35 19.77 -9.60
N LEU A 25 -6.55 19.44 -9.09
CA LEU A 25 -7.18 18.16 -9.37
C LEU A 25 -7.47 17.99 -10.87
N VAL A 26 -8.05 19.02 -11.50
CA VAL A 26 -8.38 19.01 -12.94
C VAL A 26 -7.14 18.79 -13.80
N SER A 27 -6.01 19.42 -13.47
CA SER A 27 -4.74 19.25 -14.20
C SER A 27 -4.20 17.82 -14.20
N LYS A 28 -4.58 17.01 -13.20
CA LYS A 28 -4.14 15.62 -13.03
C LYS A 28 -5.14 14.60 -13.58
N VAL A 29 -6.30 15.05 -14.07
CA VAL A 29 -7.31 14.17 -14.66
C VAL A 29 -6.79 13.59 -15.97
N THR A 30 -6.74 12.27 -16.04
CA THR A 30 -6.44 11.54 -17.27
C THR A 30 -7.69 10.77 -17.72
N LYS A 31 -8.18 11.03 -18.93
CA LYS A 31 -9.26 10.22 -19.53
C LYS A 31 -8.79 8.83 -19.95
N SER A 32 -7.49 8.65 -20.14
CA SER A 32 -6.89 7.37 -20.47
C SER A 32 -6.96 6.43 -19.28
N ARG A 33 -7.75 5.37 -19.39
CA ARG A 33 -7.70 4.19 -18.52
C ARG A 33 -7.05 3.07 -19.35
N PRO A 34 -5.74 2.83 -19.22
CA PRO A 34 -5.09 1.75 -19.96
C PRO A 34 -5.74 0.43 -19.56
N TYR A 35 -6.03 -0.42 -20.55
CA TYR A 35 -6.48 -1.77 -20.28
C TYR A 35 -5.35 -2.55 -19.62
N ILE A 36 -5.64 -3.14 -18.47
CA ILE A 36 -4.76 -4.07 -17.78
C ILE A 36 -5.36 -5.47 -18.01
N PRO A 37 -4.63 -6.38 -18.69
CA PRO A 37 -5.10 -7.74 -18.91
C PRO A 37 -5.46 -8.44 -17.61
N LEU A 38 -6.54 -9.22 -17.65
CA LEU A 38 -6.88 -10.11 -16.55
C LEU A 38 -5.82 -11.20 -16.44
N VAL A 39 -5.31 -11.38 -15.22
CA VAL A 39 -4.32 -12.43 -14.93
C VAL A 39 -5.05 -13.76 -14.80
N LYS A 40 -4.49 -14.82 -15.39
CA LYS A 40 -5.09 -16.16 -15.37
C LYS A 40 -4.65 -16.99 -14.15
N PHE A 41 -3.63 -16.54 -13.45
CA PHE A 41 -3.03 -17.22 -12.31
C PHE A 41 -3.63 -16.73 -11.00
N ASN A 42 -3.67 -17.62 -10.01
CA ASN A 42 -4.18 -17.28 -8.69
C ASN A 42 -3.11 -16.52 -7.89
N SER A 43 -3.54 -15.52 -7.13
CA SER A 43 -2.71 -14.84 -6.15
C SER A 43 -2.60 -15.66 -4.85
N ILE A 44 -1.54 -15.38 -4.09
CA ILE A 44 -1.38 -15.83 -2.71
C ILE A 44 -1.56 -14.62 -1.81
N LYS A 45 -2.47 -14.70 -0.84
CA LYS A 45 -2.70 -13.65 0.16
C LYS A 45 -2.19 -14.12 1.52
N GLU A 46 -1.33 -13.32 2.13
CA GLU A 46 -0.75 -13.58 3.46
C GLU A 46 -0.84 -12.33 4.33
N ASP A 47 -1.11 -12.53 5.62
CA ASP A 47 -1.04 -11.45 6.58
C ASP A 47 0.30 -11.48 7.32
N ILE A 48 0.92 -10.31 7.45
CA ILE A 48 2.14 -10.11 8.22
C ILE A 48 1.91 -9.08 9.31
N THR A 49 2.44 -9.34 10.51
CA THR A 49 2.45 -8.38 11.60
C THR A 49 3.87 -7.93 11.85
N ILE A 50 4.09 -6.61 11.80
CA ILE A 50 5.38 -5.98 12.04
C ILE A 50 5.29 -5.04 13.24
N LYS A 51 6.40 -4.87 13.95
CA LYS A 51 6.51 -3.84 14.99
C LYS A 51 6.88 -2.52 14.33
N VAL A 52 6.12 -1.46 14.59
CA VAL A 52 6.32 -0.13 14.01
C VAL A 52 6.64 0.89 15.10
N LEU A 53 7.55 1.81 14.81
CA LEU A 53 7.82 2.96 15.67
C LEU A 53 6.68 3.98 15.53
N LYS A 54 6.37 4.71 16.60
CA LYS A 54 5.23 5.66 16.67
C LYS A 54 5.20 6.70 15.54
N ASP A 55 6.36 7.05 14.98
CA ASP A 55 6.49 8.10 13.96
C ASP A 55 6.56 7.53 12.53
N THR A 56 6.35 6.22 12.35
CA THR A 56 6.44 5.59 11.02
C THR A 56 5.16 5.86 10.23
N VAL A 57 5.30 6.48 9.05
CA VAL A 57 4.17 6.75 8.16
C VAL A 57 3.81 5.48 7.39
N PHE A 58 2.55 5.05 7.45
CA PHE A 58 2.04 3.87 6.74
C PHE A 58 2.38 3.88 5.24
N GLY A 59 2.25 5.04 4.59
CA GLY A 59 2.57 5.20 3.17
C GLY A 59 4.01 4.83 2.83
N ASP A 60 4.96 5.14 3.72
CA ASP A 60 6.38 4.80 3.52
C ASP A 60 6.63 3.31 3.69
N ILE A 61 5.92 2.66 4.62
CA ILE A 61 5.95 1.20 4.79
C ILE A 61 5.47 0.53 3.51
N VAL A 62 4.29 0.93 3.00
CA VAL A 62 3.73 0.38 1.76
C VAL A 62 4.67 0.58 0.58
N ALA A 63 5.22 1.78 0.41
CA ALA A 63 6.14 2.08 -0.67
C ALA A 63 7.45 1.27 -0.57
N THR A 64 7.91 1.02 0.65
CA THR A 64 9.10 0.19 0.90
C THR A 64 8.84 -1.27 0.53
N ILE A 65 7.71 -1.83 0.98
CA ILE A 65 7.31 -3.21 0.68
C ILE A 65 7.15 -3.41 -0.84
N GLN A 66 6.42 -2.52 -1.52
CA GLN A 66 6.18 -2.62 -2.97
C GLN A 66 7.47 -2.55 -3.81
N LYS A 67 8.54 -1.96 -3.29
CA LYS A 67 9.86 -1.92 -3.97
C LYS A 67 10.67 -3.20 -3.81
N VAL A 68 10.29 -4.11 -2.90
CA VAL A 68 11.06 -5.32 -2.60
C VAL A 68 11.05 -6.30 -3.77
N ASP A 69 9.88 -6.51 -4.39
CA ASP A 69 9.65 -7.45 -5.48
C ASP A 69 8.44 -7.03 -6.31
N SER A 70 8.52 -7.17 -7.64
CA SER A 70 7.44 -6.79 -8.57
C SER A 70 6.21 -7.69 -8.49
N ARG A 71 6.33 -8.89 -7.90
CA ARG A 71 5.21 -9.83 -7.69
C ARG A 71 4.31 -9.42 -6.52
N ILE A 72 4.68 -8.39 -5.75
CA ILE A 72 3.80 -7.82 -4.72
C ILE A 72 2.75 -6.95 -5.43
N SER A 73 1.55 -7.48 -5.53
CA SER A 73 0.45 -6.86 -6.27
C SER A 73 -0.34 -5.86 -5.42
N SER A 74 -0.55 -6.16 -4.13
CA SER A 74 -1.24 -5.27 -3.20
C SER A 74 -0.67 -5.37 -1.79
N VAL A 75 -0.78 -4.26 -1.06
CA VAL A 75 -0.41 -4.14 0.36
C VAL A 75 -1.53 -3.35 1.02
N GLU A 76 -2.29 -4.02 1.89
CA GLU A 76 -3.48 -3.46 2.51
C GLU A 76 -3.27 -3.34 4.03
N PHE A 77 -3.75 -2.23 4.60
CA PHE A 77 -3.89 -2.13 6.05
C PHE A 77 -4.95 -3.14 6.50
N LYS A 78 -4.61 -3.96 7.50
CA LYS A 78 -5.57 -4.88 8.11
C LYS A 78 -5.96 -4.45 9.52
N ASP A 79 -4.96 -4.22 10.37
CA ASP A 79 -5.21 -3.87 11.77
C ASP A 79 -3.99 -3.19 12.41
N ILE A 80 -4.21 -2.49 13.52
CA ILE A 80 -3.17 -1.94 14.38
C ILE A 80 -3.50 -2.19 15.85
N TYR A 81 -2.56 -2.79 16.57
CA TYR A 81 -2.68 -3.04 18.00
C TYR A 81 -1.37 -2.67 18.70
N GLU A 82 -1.44 -1.69 19.61
CA GLU A 82 -0.26 -1.11 20.29
C GLU A 82 0.83 -0.66 19.29
N ASP A 83 1.99 -1.29 19.33
CA ASP A 83 3.13 -1.03 18.44
C ASP A 83 3.20 -2.02 17.26
N LYS A 84 2.13 -2.80 17.02
CA LYS A 84 2.05 -3.81 15.98
C LYS A 84 1.08 -3.40 14.88
N LEU A 85 1.59 -3.38 13.65
CA LEU A 85 0.82 -3.14 12.44
C LEU A 85 0.66 -4.46 11.67
N THR A 86 -0.58 -4.84 11.38
CA THR A 86 -0.90 -6.00 10.55
C THR A 86 -1.26 -5.54 9.14
N LEU A 87 -0.56 -6.12 8.17
CA LEU A 87 -0.70 -5.85 6.75
C LEU A 87 -1.16 -7.11 6.04
N SER A 88 -2.05 -6.97 5.07
CA SER A 88 -2.39 -8.05 4.15
C SER A 88 -1.62 -7.84 2.85
N LEU A 89 -0.78 -8.81 2.49
CA LEU A 89 0.04 -8.80 1.28
C LEU A 89 -0.57 -9.76 0.26
N GLU A 90 -0.69 -9.31 -0.98
CA GLU A 90 -1.10 -10.16 -2.09
C GLU A 90 0.03 -10.29 -3.10
N PHE A 91 0.45 -11.53 -3.33
CA PHE A 91 1.48 -11.88 -4.29
C PHE A 91 0.85 -12.46 -5.55
N LEU A 92 1.23 -11.94 -6.71
CA LEU A 92 0.74 -12.36 -8.01
C LEU A 92 1.86 -12.27 -9.04
N ASP A 93 2.11 -13.38 -9.73
CA ASP A 93 2.91 -13.42 -10.94
C ASP A 93 1.96 -13.45 -12.15
N ARG A 94 2.24 -12.61 -13.16
CA ARG A 94 1.39 -12.50 -14.35
C ARG A 94 1.70 -13.54 -15.41
N GLU A 95 2.88 -14.14 -15.35
CA GLU A 95 3.40 -15.09 -16.34
C GLU A 95 3.32 -16.53 -15.84
N ASN A 96 3.32 -16.75 -14.52
CA ASN A 96 3.33 -18.09 -13.92
C ASN A 96 2.42 -18.23 -12.70
N GLN A 97 2.07 -19.47 -12.34
CA GLN A 97 1.43 -19.76 -11.06
C GLN A 97 2.47 -19.61 -9.94
N ILE A 98 2.24 -18.67 -9.04
CA ILE A 98 3.10 -18.47 -7.87
C ILE A 98 2.82 -19.55 -6.81
N THR A 99 3.88 -20.03 -6.16
CA THR A 99 3.79 -21.00 -5.06
C THR A 99 4.29 -20.42 -3.74
N SER A 100 4.05 -21.12 -2.63
CA SER A 100 4.53 -20.73 -1.30
C SER A 100 6.06 -20.69 -1.23
N GLU A 101 6.75 -21.55 -1.99
CA GLU A 101 8.21 -21.59 -2.09
C GLU A 101 8.77 -20.31 -2.75
N ASP A 102 8.05 -19.74 -3.73
CA ASP A 102 8.41 -18.49 -4.38
C ASP A 102 8.19 -17.27 -3.47
N VAL A 103 7.12 -17.30 -2.67
CA VAL A 103 6.75 -16.21 -1.75
C VAL A 103 7.67 -16.15 -0.54
N ALA A 104 8.13 -17.30 -0.04
CA ALA A 104 8.99 -17.38 1.14
C ALA A 104 10.22 -16.44 1.12
N PRO A 105 11.07 -16.42 0.08
CA PRO A 105 12.22 -15.51 0.02
C PRO A 105 11.81 -14.03 -0.07
N ILE A 106 10.67 -13.73 -0.72
CA ILE A 106 10.15 -12.35 -0.79
C ILE A 106 9.73 -11.88 0.61
N ARG A 107 8.99 -12.71 1.34
CA ARG A 107 8.56 -12.44 2.72
C ARG A 107 9.76 -12.21 3.64
N GLU A 108 10.80 -13.05 3.55
CA GLU A 108 12.01 -12.85 4.32
C GLU A 108 12.70 -11.52 4.02
N LYS A 109 12.74 -11.13 2.73
CA LYS A 109 13.33 -9.86 2.30
C LYS A 109 12.52 -8.67 2.81
N ILE A 110 11.18 -8.76 2.82
CA ILE A 110 10.29 -7.74 3.41
C ILE A 110 10.61 -7.58 4.90
N LEU A 111 10.62 -8.69 5.65
CA LEU A 111 10.89 -8.66 7.09
C LEU A 111 12.30 -8.16 7.42
N LYS A 112 13.30 -8.42 6.58
CA LYS A 112 14.66 -7.86 6.73
C LYS A 112 14.73 -6.37 6.45
N THR A 113 13.94 -5.87 5.51
CA THR A 113 13.95 -4.46 5.11
C THR A 113 13.23 -3.57 6.13
N LEU A 114 12.24 -4.13 6.84
CA LEU A 114 11.43 -3.43 7.83
C LEU A 114 11.94 -3.59 9.27
N ARG A 115 13.01 -4.36 9.48
CA ARG A 115 13.65 -4.58 10.79
C ARG A 115 14.64 -3.49 11.15
#